data_AF-A0A1J5AB15-F1
#
_entry.id   AF-A0A1J5AB15-F1
#
_cell.length_a   1.000
_cell.length_b   1.000
_cell.length_c   1.000
_cell.angle_alpha   90.00
_cell.angle_beta   90.00
_cell.angle_gamma   90.00
#
_symmetry.space_group_name_H-M   'P 1'
#
loop_
_entity.id
_entity.type
_entity.pdbx_description
1 polymer ?
#
loop_
_entity_poly.entity_id
_entity_poly.type
_entity_poly.pdbx_seq_one_letter_code
_entity_poly.pdbx_strand_id
1 'polypeptide(L)'
;MIHLRRRVAEGDQVDGPAIAPVAVAGARAGALALSLPWLYEFGSQALRVLQAPLRRGNWLPSLPPPANRWTMVRPMPAFNASFRQWWRVRTPEGRDRVRRRRILAGALAAGLVAAALRGWTFRRRK
;
A
#
# COMPACT_ATOMS: atom_id res chain seq x y z
N MET A 1 -18.38 -24.36 6.53
CA MET A 1 -18.35 -23.85 5.14
C MET A 1 -16.96 -23.52 4.58
N ILE A 2 -15.98 -23.05 5.37
CA ILE A 2 -14.65 -22.65 4.85
C ILE A 2 -13.89 -23.83 4.21
N HIS A 3 -13.92 -25.02 4.81
CA HIS A 3 -13.26 -26.21 4.29
C HIS A 3 -13.80 -26.69 2.93
N LEU A 4 -15.10 -26.51 2.66
CA LEU A 4 -15.71 -26.84 1.35
C LEU A 4 -15.24 -25.88 0.26
N ARG A 5 -15.20 -24.57 0.56
CA ARG A 5 -14.71 -23.56 -0.40
C ARG A 5 -13.26 -23.77 -0.77
N ARG A 6 -12.44 -24.21 0.21
CA ARG A 6 -11.04 -24.56 -0.03
C ARG A 6 -10.90 -25.78 -0.94
N ARG A 7 -11.67 -26.85 -0.69
CA ARG A 7 -11.64 -28.06 -1.53
C ARG A 7 -12.07 -27.80 -2.97
N VAL A 8 -13.12 -27.00 -3.18
CA VAL A 8 -13.54 -26.62 -4.54
C VAL A 8 -12.46 -25.81 -5.27
N ALA A 9 -11.76 -24.92 -4.56
CA ALA A 9 -10.72 -24.09 -5.14
C ALA A 9 -9.41 -24.85 -5.42
N GLU A 10 -8.99 -25.73 -4.51
CA GLU A 10 -7.68 -26.38 -4.53
C GLU A 10 -7.73 -27.81 -5.09
N GLY A 11 -8.92 -28.39 -5.25
CA GLY A 11 -9.12 -29.81 -5.53
C GLY A 11 -9.06 -30.65 -4.25
N ASP A 12 -9.47 -31.92 -4.37
CA ASP A 12 -9.33 -32.96 -3.35
C ASP A 12 -8.82 -34.25 -4.01
N GLN A 13 -8.75 -35.36 -3.28
CA GLN A 13 -8.34 -36.66 -3.80
C GLN A 13 -9.28 -37.22 -4.89
N VAL A 14 -10.51 -36.70 -4.97
CA VAL A 14 -11.57 -37.18 -5.87
C VAL A 14 -11.78 -36.24 -7.07
N ASP A 15 -11.84 -34.92 -6.82
CA ASP A 15 -12.13 -33.91 -7.84
C ASP A 15 -10.96 -32.94 -8.02
N GLY A 16 -10.63 -32.63 -9.28
CA GLY A 16 -9.62 -31.63 -9.62
C GLY A 16 -10.02 -30.18 -9.26
N PRO A 17 -9.06 -29.24 -9.23
CA PRO A 17 -9.33 -27.85 -8.88
C PRO A 17 -10.27 -27.18 -9.89
N ALA A 18 -11.39 -26.62 -9.42
CA ALA A 18 -12.35 -25.92 -10.28
C ALA A 18 -11.91 -24.48 -10.61
N ILE A 19 -10.88 -23.97 -9.93
CA ILE A 19 -10.37 -22.61 -10.09
C ILE A 19 -8.96 -22.66 -10.67
N ALA A 20 -8.67 -21.76 -11.61
CA ALA A 20 -7.34 -21.63 -12.19
C ALA A 20 -6.27 -21.42 -11.10
N PRO A 21 -5.12 -22.13 -11.14
CA PRO A 21 -4.08 -22.05 -10.11
C PRO A 21 -3.57 -20.62 -9.84
N VAL A 22 -3.51 -19.79 -10.88
CA VAL A 22 -3.10 -18.37 -10.78
C VAL A 22 -4.08 -17.57 -9.90
N ALA A 23 -5.37 -17.85 -9.99
CA ALA A 23 -6.38 -17.17 -9.18
C ALA A 23 -6.28 -17.60 -7.70
N VAL A 24 -6.02 -18.89 -7.44
CA VAL A 24 -5.76 -19.39 -6.07
C VAL A 24 -4.51 -18.75 -5.48
N ALA A 25 -3.43 -18.67 -6.25
CA ALA A 25 -2.19 -18.01 -5.84
C ALA A 25 -2.41 -16.52 -5.54
N GLY A 26 -3.15 -15.81 -6.40
CA GLY A 26 -3.53 -14.41 -6.19
C GLY A 26 -4.35 -14.21 -4.91
N ALA A 27 -5.30 -15.11 -4.62
CA ALA A 27 -6.10 -15.05 -3.40
C ALA A 27 -5.24 -15.25 -2.14
N ARG A 28 -4.31 -16.21 -2.15
CA ARG A 28 -3.35 -16.42 -1.05
C ARG A 28 -2.42 -15.22 -0.85
N ALA A 29 -1.90 -14.66 -1.94
CA ALA A 29 -1.08 -13.45 -1.89
C ALA A 29 -1.88 -12.26 -1.32
N GLY A 30 -3.14 -12.10 -1.72
CA GLY A 30 -4.05 -11.10 -1.17
C GLY A 30 -4.29 -11.29 0.34
N ALA A 31 -4.49 -12.53 0.79
CA ALA A 31 -4.65 -12.83 2.21
C ALA A 31 -3.41 -12.44 3.02
N LEU A 32 -2.21 -12.73 2.51
CA LEU A 32 -0.94 -12.30 3.12
C LEU A 32 -0.79 -10.78 3.11
N ALA A 33 -1.10 -10.12 1.99
CA ALA A 33 -1.03 -8.67 1.89
C ALA A 33 -1.96 -7.96 2.89
N LEU A 34 -3.12 -8.55 3.18
CA LEU A 34 -4.10 -8.03 4.13
C LEU A 34 -3.76 -8.40 5.59
N SER A 35 -3.09 -9.53 5.84
CA SER A 35 -2.72 -9.94 7.20
C SER A 35 -1.50 -9.20 7.75
N LEU A 36 -0.62 -8.68 6.87
CA LEU A 36 0.53 -7.88 7.28
C LEU A 36 0.21 -6.35 7.24
N PRO A 37 0.09 -5.67 8.40
CA PRO A 37 -0.32 -4.26 8.43
C PRO A 37 0.63 -3.31 7.69
N TRP A 38 1.93 -3.62 7.69
CA TRP A 38 2.94 -2.80 7.01
C TRP A 38 2.83 -2.95 5.48
N LEU A 39 2.50 -4.15 4.98
CA LEU A 39 2.41 -4.43 3.56
C LEU A 39 1.16 -3.77 2.96
N TYR A 40 0.04 -3.80 3.70
CA TYR A 40 -1.13 -3.00 3.39
C TYR A 40 -0.81 -1.49 3.32
N GLU A 41 -0.09 -0.96 4.32
CA GLU A 41 0.29 0.46 4.34
C GLU A 41 1.21 0.83 3.17
N PHE A 42 2.23 0.01 2.92
CA PHE A 42 3.13 0.17 1.78
C PHE A 42 2.37 0.15 0.46
N GLY A 43 1.54 -0.88 0.22
CA GLY A 43 0.74 -1.01 -1.00
C GLY A 43 -0.18 0.19 -1.22
N SER A 44 -0.77 0.72 -0.14
CA SER A 44 -1.64 1.90 -0.21
C SER A 44 -0.88 3.18 -0.60
N GLN A 45 0.37 3.36 -0.15
CA GLN A 45 1.20 4.48 -0.57
C GLN A 45 1.75 4.29 -1.99
N ALA A 46 2.20 3.07 -2.32
CA ALA A 46 2.67 2.74 -3.65
C ALA A 46 1.58 3.01 -4.70
N LEU A 47 0.33 2.61 -4.44
CA LEU A 47 -0.78 2.82 -5.35
C LEU A 47 -1.07 4.33 -5.58
N ARG A 48 -0.93 5.18 -4.55
CA ARG A 48 -1.06 6.63 -4.71
C ARG A 48 -0.03 7.21 -5.68
N VAL A 49 1.21 6.71 -5.62
CA VAL A 49 2.31 7.16 -6.48
C VAL A 49 2.14 6.59 -7.89
N LEU A 50 1.87 5.30 -8.02
CA LEU A 50 1.74 4.60 -9.30
C LEU A 50 0.57 5.11 -10.15
N GLN A 51 -0.54 5.50 -9.52
CA GLN A 51 -1.69 6.05 -10.25
C GLN A 51 -1.53 7.54 -10.61
N ALA A 52 -0.55 8.24 -10.03
CA ALA A 52 -0.38 9.68 -10.22
C ALA A 52 -0.34 10.14 -11.69
N PRO A 53 0.38 9.46 -12.62
CA PRO A 53 0.39 9.86 -14.03
C PRO A 53 -0.96 9.69 -14.73
N LEU A 54 -1.79 8.75 -14.27
CA LEU A 54 -3.10 8.47 -14.87
C LEU A 54 -4.21 9.35 -14.26
N ARG A 55 -3.94 10.05 -13.17
CA ARG A 55 -4.95 10.79 -12.41
C ARG A 55 -5.25 12.15 -13.04
N ARG A 56 -6.54 12.46 -13.19
CA ARG A 56 -7.06 13.80 -13.52
C ARG A 56 -8.01 14.25 -12.42
N GLY A 57 -7.58 15.21 -11.60
CA GLY A 57 -8.31 15.63 -10.40
C GLY A 57 -8.46 14.49 -9.39
N ASN A 58 -9.71 14.17 -9.03
CA ASN A 58 -10.06 13.07 -8.12
C ASN A 58 -10.43 11.76 -8.85
N TRP A 59 -10.17 11.69 -10.16
CA TRP A 59 -10.62 10.60 -11.00
C TRP A 59 -9.48 10.01 -11.85
N LEU A 60 -9.64 8.76 -12.23
CA LEU A 60 -8.86 8.02 -13.21
C LEU A 60 -9.75 7.87 -14.45
N PRO A 61 -9.58 8.71 -15.49
CA PRO A 61 -10.45 8.69 -16.66
C PRO A 61 -10.23 7.45 -17.52
N SER A 62 -9.00 6.94 -17.58
CA SER A 62 -8.65 5.75 -18.33
C SER A 62 -7.53 4.98 -17.64
N LEU A 63 -7.70 3.66 -17.50
CA LEU A 63 -6.63 2.76 -17.10
C LEU A 63 -6.00 2.10 -18.34
N PRO A 64 -4.71 1.68 -18.27
CA PRO A 64 -4.10 0.91 -19.33
C PRO A 64 -4.73 -0.49 -19.45
N PRO A 65 -4.73 -1.12 -20.64
CA PRO A 65 -5.13 -2.52 -20.78
C PRO A 65 -4.28 -3.44 -19.89
N PRO A 66 -4.87 -4.50 -19.30
CA PRO A 66 -6.27 -4.94 -19.42
C PRO A 66 -7.23 -4.24 -18.43
N ALA A 67 -6.72 -3.35 -17.58
CA ALA A 67 -7.52 -2.69 -16.54
C ALA A 67 -8.45 -1.60 -17.10
N ASN A 68 -8.26 -1.17 -18.36
CA ASN A 68 -9.14 -0.22 -19.06
C ASN A 68 -10.64 -0.57 -18.98
N ARG A 69 -10.98 -1.87 -18.89
CA ARG A 69 -12.35 -2.37 -18.72
C ARG A 69 -13.09 -1.72 -17.53
N TRP A 70 -12.36 -1.39 -16.46
CA TRP A 70 -12.92 -0.77 -15.26
C TRP A 70 -13.28 0.72 -15.45
N THR A 71 -12.72 1.36 -16.48
CA THR A 71 -12.94 2.76 -16.82
C THR A 71 -13.79 2.96 -18.10
N MET A 72 -14.23 1.88 -18.75
CA MET A 72 -15.00 1.98 -20.00
C MET A 72 -16.38 2.60 -19.81
N VAL A 73 -17.06 2.32 -18.68
CA VAL A 73 -18.42 2.80 -18.41
C VAL A 73 -18.41 4.11 -17.63
N ARG A 74 -17.45 4.28 -16.72
CA ARG A 74 -17.33 5.45 -15.86
C ARG A 74 -15.88 5.67 -15.43
N PRO A 75 -15.45 6.92 -15.20
CA PRO A 75 -14.16 7.16 -14.57
C PRO A 75 -14.11 6.52 -13.18
N MET A 76 -12.95 5.98 -12.83
CA MET A 76 -12.73 5.33 -11.54
C MET A 76 -12.28 6.39 -10.53
N PRO A 77 -12.80 6.42 -9.28
CA PRO A 77 -12.31 7.36 -8.28
C PRO A 77 -10.84 7.09 -7.97
N ALA A 78 -10.02 8.14 -7.93
CA ALA A 78 -8.60 8.01 -7.63
C ALA A 78 -8.40 7.56 -6.18
N PHE A 79 -7.52 6.59 -5.97
CA PHE A 79 -7.30 6.01 -4.65
C PHE A 79 -6.64 7.02 -3.72
N ASN A 80 -7.33 7.43 -2.66
CA ASN A 80 -6.81 8.48 -1.79
C ASN A 80 -6.10 7.96 -0.54
N ALA A 81 -6.01 6.65 -0.28
CA ALA A 81 -5.38 5.98 0.89
C ALA A 81 -5.55 6.65 2.28
N SER A 82 -6.53 7.54 2.47
CA SER A 82 -6.55 8.46 3.62
C SER A 82 -7.25 7.89 4.84
N PHE A 83 -8.02 6.81 4.69
CA PHE A 83 -8.88 6.30 5.76
C PHE A 83 -8.12 5.97 7.06
N ARG A 84 -7.04 5.16 7.01
CA ARG A 84 -6.27 4.83 8.23
C ARG A 84 -5.59 6.05 8.84
N GLN A 85 -5.13 6.98 8.01
CA GLN A 85 -4.52 8.23 8.48
C GLN A 85 -5.56 9.09 9.19
N TRP A 86 -6.73 9.26 8.57
CA TRP A 86 -7.88 9.94 9.13
C TRP A 86 -8.34 9.29 10.45
N TRP A 87 -8.40 7.96 10.52
CA TRP A 87 -8.82 7.24 11.72
C TRP A 87 -7.86 7.44 12.90
N ARG A 88 -6.53 7.37 12.65
CA ARG A 88 -5.51 7.58 13.68
C ARG A 88 -5.57 8.96 14.33
N VAL A 89 -6.01 9.98 13.59
CA VAL A 89 -6.11 11.34 14.15
C VAL A 89 -7.31 11.44 15.12
N ARG A 90 -8.31 10.57 14.99
CA ARG A 90 -9.50 10.58 15.84
C ARG A 90 -9.30 9.88 17.18
N THR A 91 -8.47 8.84 17.25
CA THR A 91 -8.19 8.14 18.53
C THR A 91 -7.03 8.78 19.30
N PRO A 92 -7.10 8.88 20.64
CA PRO A 92 -5.99 9.40 21.46
C PRO A 92 -4.67 8.65 21.20
N GLU A 93 -4.71 7.32 21.17
CA GLU A 93 -3.54 6.46 20.97
C GLU A 93 -2.93 6.66 19.57
N GLY A 94 -3.79 6.92 18.59
CA GLY A 94 -3.38 7.19 17.22
C GLY A 94 -2.64 8.52 17.10
N ARG A 95 -3.12 9.57 17.79
CA ARG A 95 -2.47 10.89 17.83
C ARG A 95 -1.08 10.81 18.46
N ASP A 96 -0.94 10.07 19.56
CA ASP A 96 0.35 9.91 20.26
C ASP A 96 1.38 9.17 19.40
N ARG A 97 0.96 8.10 18.71
CA ARG A 97 1.84 7.36 17.78
C ARG A 97 2.31 8.24 16.62
N VAL A 98 1.41 9.07 16.05
CA VAL A 98 1.77 10.01 14.98
C VAL A 98 2.75 11.06 15.48
N ARG A 99 2.53 11.63 16.68
CA ARG A 99 3.44 12.60 17.30
C ARG A 99 4.82 12.00 17.54
N ARG A 100 4.91 10.81 18.14
CA ARG A 100 6.19 10.11 18.37
C ARG A 100 6.95 9.87 17.06
N ARG A 101 6.26 9.36 16.02
CA ARG A 101 6.89 9.16 14.70
C ARG A 101 7.44 10.45 14.09
N ARG A 102 6.72 11.56 14.22
CA ARG A 102 7.19 12.87 13.72
C ARG A 102 8.43 13.37 14.47
N ILE A 103 8.44 13.22 15.79
CA ILE A 103 9.61 13.58 16.62
C ILE A 103 10.82 12.75 16.23
N LEU A 104 10.66 11.44 16.10
CA LEU A 104 11.74 10.54 15.68
C LEU A 104 12.26 10.86 14.28
N ALA A 105 11.36 11.10 13.31
CA ALA A 105 11.74 11.47 11.96
C ALA A 105 12.47 12.82 11.92
N GLY A 106 12.00 13.82 12.69
CA GLY A 106 12.66 15.11 12.83
C GLY A 106 14.06 14.99 13.44
N ALA A 107 14.21 14.18 14.49
CA ALA A 107 15.51 13.92 15.12
C ALA A 107 16.49 13.25 14.15
N LEU A 108 16.04 12.26 13.37
CA LEU A 108 16.87 11.61 12.35
C LEU A 108 17.29 12.57 11.24
N ALA A 109 16.36 13.40 10.74
CA ALA A 109 16.67 14.39 9.72
C ALA A 109 17.67 15.44 10.24
N ALA A 110 17.48 15.95 11.46
CA ALA A 110 18.40 16.88 12.10
C ALA A 110 19.79 16.26 12.30
N GLY A 111 19.86 14.99 12.73
CA GLY A 111 21.10 14.25 12.87
C GLY A 111 21.84 14.09 11.53
N LEU A 112 21.13 13.74 10.45
CA LEU A 112 21.71 13.64 9.10
C LEU A 112 22.22 14.99 8.59
N VAL A 113 21.47 16.07 8.81
CA VAL A 113 21.88 17.43 8.43
C VAL A 113 23.13 17.86 9.20
N ALA A 114 23.17 17.63 10.52
CA ALA A 114 24.34 17.92 11.34
C ALA A 114 25.58 17.11 10.90
N ALA A 115 25.41 15.83 10.56
CA ALA A 115 26.48 14.99 10.03
C ALA A 115 26.98 15.49 8.66
N ALA A 116 26.07 15.88 7.76
CA ALA A 116 26.42 16.43 6.45
C ALA A 116 27.17 17.77 6.57
N LEU A 117 26.72 18.67 7.45
CA LEU A 117 27.39 19.95 7.71
C LEU A 117 28.78 19.75 8.34
N ARG A 118 28.90 18.79 9.28
CA ARG A 118 30.19 18.43 9.88
C ARG A 118 31.16 17.83 8.85
N GLY A 119 30.67 16.97 7.96
CA GLY A 119 31.46 16.43 6.84
C GLY A 119 31.89 17.51 5.84
N TRP A 120 31.00 18.44 5.51
CA TRP A 120 31.28 19.54 4.59
C TRP A 120 32.32 20.53 5.14
N THR A 121 32.19 20.89 6.42
CA THR A 121 33.17 21.77 7.10
C THR A 121 34.55 21.13 7.24
N PHE A 122 34.62 19.82 7.45
CA PHE A 122 35.90 19.09 7.50
C PHE A 122 36.59 19.02 6.13
N ARG A 123 35.81 18.94 5.05
CA ARG A 123 36.31 18.86 3.67
C ARG A 123 36.82 20.21 3.13
N ARG A 124 36.41 21.34 3.71
CA ARG A 124 36.87 22.70 3.35
C ARG A 124 38.14 23.16 4.07
N ARG A 125 38.61 22.42 5.08
CA ARG A 125 39.82 22.73 5.86
C ARG A 125 41.07 21.94 5.42
N LYS A 126 40.92 21.04 4.44
CA LYS A 126 42.03 20.43 3.70
C LYS A 126 42.12 21.11 2.35
#